data_AF-A0A7V7C3D2-F1
#
_entry.id   AF-A0A7V7C3D2-F1
#
_cell.length_a   1.000
_cell.length_b   1.000
_cell.length_c   1.000
_cell.angle_alpha   90.00
_cell.angle_beta   90.00
_cell.angle_gamma   90.00
#
_symmetry.space_group_name_H-M   'P 1'
#
loop_
_entity.id
_entity.type
_entity.pdbx_description
1 polymer ?
#
loop_
_entity_poly.entity_id
_entity_poly.type
_entity_poly.pdbx_seq_one_letter_code
_entity_poly.pdbx_strand_id
1 'polypeptide(L)'
;YRLTLARRLYASDHVLDGEKDEDGNPKTDFTDKEYENYYKNNYKKGFYAIIVAYETPKLASQALEALGVQIDKGVWKDLNGNALTDVQIVEKFIGLYNSAYSHRAENYPSNSYILNADVHYEYSDGAIVFNLDAIEDELFYEYNEIQNYDSLLLKSLENNLKSYGEGSDFYLKNPMSNSSGNRHYLMMKIGEKAVPAFEDVQEDIRKELVSGKLSSTMINRRMAELRKANNLVIYDDVLEAKYINQISELNVEYKENKKLNGNLVAKTDVAEYSADDLFEVMSKGYGLTLVASKIEFQMLLFNPKYNTIYSMNENLKEEDRILDESQYKAIKNEIKDEKDAIEAGEYTEYGYPPKIGWKKFIEARYGVKTEKEVFNLLLYNRIKDNYAKSLGKITDAESDLADFYLEKMQEQVDKYFKVKGIQLVIEVLDKDGKAVKPEKWTDKQREYAELFYEDVLNLLAPELEEGETYEKRLTNLITAFKKAPRFVAGMAQNKENQPLPNEVYVYNGIEISKYKT
;
A
#
# COMPACT_ATOMS: atom_id res chain seq x y z
N TYR A 1 -3.34 -23.53 0.69
CA TYR A 1 -3.05 -22.99 -0.65
C TYR A 1 -3.75 -23.76 -1.77
N ARG A 2 -3.42 -25.04 -2.02
CA ARG A 2 -4.05 -25.83 -3.12
C ARG A 2 -5.59 -25.90 -3.05
N LEU A 3 -6.14 -26.13 -1.85
CA LEU A 3 -7.59 -26.12 -1.63
C LEU A 3 -8.21 -24.75 -1.96
N THR A 4 -7.57 -23.65 -1.56
CA THR A 4 -8.04 -22.29 -1.85
C THR A 4 -8.13 -22.04 -3.36
N LEU A 5 -7.11 -22.47 -4.12
CA LEU A 5 -7.08 -22.35 -5.57
C LEU A 5 -8.20 -23.19 -6.23
N ALA A 6 -8.37 -24.44 -5.80
CA ALA A 6 -9.41 -25.32 -6.33
C ALA A 6 -10.82 -24.77 -6.10
N ARG A 7 -11.09 -24.20 -4.91
CA ARG A 7 -12.38 -23.56 -4.61
C ARG A 7 -12.65 -22.35 -5.51
N ARG A 8 -11.61 -21.56 -5.82
CA ARG A 8 -11.72 -20.40 -6.71
C ARG A 8 -11.98 -20.83 -8.16
N LEU A 9 -11.25 -21.82 -8.67
CA LEU A 9 -11.46 -22.33 -10.04
C LEU A 9 -12.87 -22.89 -10.22
N TYR A 10 -13.31 -23.77 -9.32
CA TYR A 10 -14.68 -24.29 -9.35
C TYR A 10 -15.73 -23.15 -9.33
N ALA A 11 -15.56 -22.16 -8.45
CA ALA A 11 -16.49 -21.03 -8.41
C ALA A 11 -16.47 -20.17 -9.68
N SER A 12 -15.34 -20.13 -10.40
CA SER A 12 -15.19 -19.41 -11.67
C SER A 12 -15.99 -20.08 -12.78
N ASP A 13 -15.89 -21.41 -12.86
CA ASP A 13 -16.61 -22.23 -13.86
C ASP A 13 -18.13 -22.15 -13.65
N HIS A 14 -18.56 -21.96 -12.40
CA HIS A 14 -19.97 -21.89 -12.00
C HIS A 14 -20.43 -20.45 -11.68
N VAL A 15 -19.73 -19.41 -12.14
CA VAL A 15 -20.03 -18.03 -11.69
C VAL A 15 -21.42 -17.55 -12.12
N LEU A 16 -21.93 -18.04 -13.25
CA LEU A 16 -23.23 -17.66 -13.82
C LEU A 16 -24.38 -18.60 -13.42
N ASP A 17 -24.12 -19.71 -12.73
CA ASP A 17 -25.16 -20.69 -12.38
C ASP A 17 -26.32 -20.05 -11.60
N GLY A 18 -27.54 -20.23 -12.08
CA GLY A 18 -28.74 -19.65 -11.46
C GLY A 18 -29.04 -18.22 -11.87
N GLU A 19 -28.17 -17.56 -12.65
CA GLU A 19 -28.53 -16.35 -13.39
C GLU A 19 -29.37 -16.71 -14.60
N LYS A 20 -30.29 -15.82 -14.96
CA LYS A 20 -31.14 -15.96 -16.13
C LYS A 20 -30.87 -14.84 -17.13
N ASP A 21 -30.97 -15.15 -18.41
CA ASP A 21 -30.95 -14.16 -19.49
C ASP A 21 -32.27 -13.37 -19.52
N GLU A 22 -32.38 -12.44 -20.48
CA GLU A 22 -33.57 -11.58 -20.63
C GLU A 22 -34.85 -12.37 -20.96
N ASP A 23 -34.70 -13.58 -21.51
CA ASP A 23 -35.79 -14.51 -21.84
C ASP A 23 -36.10 -15.49 -20.69
N GLY A 24 -35.36 -15.43 -19.59
CA GLY A 24 -35.56 -16.28 -18.41
C GLY A 24 -34.90 -17.66 -18.49
N ASN A 25 -34.06 -17.93 -19.50
CA ASN A 25 -33.26 -19.14 -19.61
C ASN A 25 -31.97 -19.03 -18.79
N PRO A 26 -31.37 -20.14 -18.34
CA PRO A 26 -30.09 -20.10 -17.63
C PRO A 26 -28.99 -19.44 -18.47
N LYS A 27 -28.27 -18.47 -17.89
CA LYS A 27 -27.14 -17.83 -18.57
C LYS A 27 -26.00 -18.83 -18.77
N THR A 28 -25.53 -18.95 -20.00
CA THR A 28 -24.29 -19.69 -20.33
C THR A 28 -23.07 -18.77 -20.45
N ASP A 29 -23.30 -17.48 -20.68
CA ASP A 29 -22.27 -16.44 -20.72
C ASP A 29 -22.84 -15.07 -20.33
N PHE A 30 -21.97 -14.05 -20.26
CA PHE A 30 -22.38 -12.65 -20.10
C PHE A 30 -23.12 -12.14 -21.35
N THR A 31 -24.01 -11.16 -21.19
CA THR A 31 -24.75 -10.60 -22.33
C THR A 31 -23.88 -9.70 -23.18
N ASP A 32 -24.22 -9.53 -24.46
CA ASP A 32 -23.54 -8.60 -25.37
C ASP A 32 -23.45 -7.19 -24.78
N LYS A 33 -24.50 -6.76 -24.08
CA LYS A 33 -24.53 -5.47 -23.37
C LYS A 33 -23.50 -5.40 -22.23
N GLU A 34 -23.29 -6.48 -21.48
CA GLU A 34 -22.26 -6.55 -20.44
C GLU A 34 -20.86 -6.43 -21.07
N TYR A 35 -20.60 -7.17 -22.15
CA TYR A 35 -19.36 -7.06 -22.91
C TYR A 35 -19.14 -5.66 -23.49
N GLU A 36 -20.13 -5.10 -24.19
CA GLU A 36 -20.07 -3.77 -24.78
C GLU A 36 -19.83 -2.68 -23.73
N ASN A 37 -20.50 -2.77 -22.58
CA ASN A 37 -20.31 -1.80 -21.51
C ASN A 37 -18.90 -1.88 -20.93
N TYR A 38 -18.38 -3.10 -20.70
CA TYR A 38 -17.02 -3.27 -20.24
C TYR A 38 -16.02 -2.72 -21.27
N TYR A 39 -16.21 -3.06 -22.56
CA TYR A 39 -15.38 -2.56 -23.64
C TYR A 39 -15.37 -1.02 -23.67
N LYS A 40 -16.55 -0.39 -23.76
CA LYS A 40 -16.68 1.08 -23.80
C LYS A 40 -16.07 1.77 -22.58
N ASN A 41 -16.07 1.14 -21.42
CA ASN A 41 -15.54 1.74 -20.19
C ASN A 41 -14.03 1.57 -20.02
N ASN A 42 -13.46 0.45 -20.47
CA ASN A 42 -12.07 0.09 -20.18
C ASN A 42 -11.14 0.23 -21.40
N TYR A 43 -11.67 0.07 -22.61
CA TYR A 43 -10.90 0.15 -23.85
C TYR A 43 -11.07 1.55 -24.44
N LYS A 44 -10.15 2.44 -24.07
CA LYS A 44 -10.11 3.84 -24.51
C LYS A 44 -8.90 4.06 -25.41
N LYS A 45 -8.98 5.05 -26.30
CA LYS A 45 -7.87 5.42 -27.17
C LYS A 45 -6.70 6.01 -26.37
N GLY A 46 -5.49 5.75 -26.83
CA GLY A 46 -4.29 6.44 -26.36
C GLY A 46 -3.90 7.57 -27.31
N PHE A 47 -3.05 8.48 -26.83
CA PHE A 47 -2.65 9.67 -27.58
C PHE A 47 -1.14 9.78 -27.64
N TYR A 48 -0.61 10.05 -28.83
CA TYR A 48 0.75 10.56 -28.98
C TYR A 48 0.67 12.08 -28.97
N ALA A 49 1.30 12.72 -27.99
CA ALA A 49 1.25 14.17 -27.82
C ALA A 49 2.54 14.73 -27.23
N ILE A 50 2.86 15.98 -27.57
CA ILE A 50 3.84 16.77 -26.83
C ILE A 50 3.05 17.64 -25.86
N ILE A 51 3.23 17.44 -24.55
CA ILE A 51 2.59 18.23 -23.50
C ILE A 51 3.69 18.84 -22.63
N VAL A 52 3.72 20.17 -22.52
CA VAL A 52 4.70 20.87 -21.69
C VAL A 52 3.97 21.80 -20.72
N ALA A 53 4.28 21.67 -19.44
CA ALA A 53 3.63 22.38 -18.35
C ALA A 53 4.54 23.46 -17.74
N TYR A 54 3.96 24.62 -17.45
CA TYR A 54 4.64 25.76 -16.82
C TYR A 54 3.84 26.25 -15.61
N GLU A 55 4.54 26.65 -14.54
CA GLU A 55 3.87 27.12 -13.30
C GLU A 55 3.19 28.49 -13.46
N THR A 56 3.60 29.29 -14.45
CA THR A 56 3.02 30.61 -14.70
C THR A 56 2.89 30.88 -16.21
N PRO A 57 1.99 31.77 -16.64
CA PRO A 57 1.89 32.15 -18.05
C PRO A 57 3.19 32.78 -18.56
N LYS A 58 3.87 33.55 -17.69
CA LYS A 58 5.14 34.19 -17.99
C LYS A 58 6.22 33.17 -18.37
N LEU A 59 6.28 32.04 -17.66
CA LEU A 59 7.24 30.97 -17.97
C LEU A 59 6.96 30.34 -19.34
N ALA A 60 5.70 30.12 -19.69
CA ALA A 60 5.34 29.61 -21.02
C ALA A 60 5.75 30.60 -22.12
N SER A 61 5.50 31.89 -21.91
CA SER A 61 5.93 32.96 -22.84
C SER A 61 7.46 33.06 -22.95
N GLN A 62 8.19 32.99 -21.84
CA GLN A 62 9.65 33.02 -21.83
C GLN A 62 10.26 31.80 -22.52
N ALA A 63 9.66 30.61 -22.36
CA ALA A 63 10.11 29.41 -23.06
C ALA A 63 9.94 29.53 -24.58
N LEU A 64 8.83 30.13 -25.04
CA LEU A 64 8.61 30.44 -26.45
C LEU A 64 9.58 31.50 -26.96
N GLU A 65 9.78 32.58 -26.20
CA GLU A 65 10.70 33.67 -26.55
C GLU A 65 12.14 33.18 -26.65
N ALA A 66 12.57 32.30 -25.75
CA ALA A 66 13.87 31.64 -25.80
C ALA A 66 14.07 30.82 -27.08
N LEU A 67 12.99 30.32 -27.68
CA LEU A 67 13.01 29.64 -28.98
C LEU A 67 12.71 30.58 -30.16
N GLY A 68 12.69 31.89 -29.93
CA GLY A 68 12.45 32.91 -30.95
C GLY A 68 10.97 33.05 -31.37
N VAL A 69 10.03 32.71 -30.48
CA VAL A 69 8.59 32.70 -30.77
C VAL A 69 7.82 33.65 -29.87
N GLN A 70 6.86 34.35 -30.44
CA GLN A 70 5.84 35.11 -29.71
C GLN A 70 4.43 34.72 -30.18
N ILE A 71 3.42 34.93 -29.34
CA ILE A 71 2.02 34.67 -29.69
C ILE A 71 1.31 36.01 -29.82
N ASP A 72 0.76 36.28 -31.01
CA ASP A 72 -0.09 37.44 -31.27
C ASP A 72 -1.48 36.96 -31.70
N LYS A 73 -2.49 37.23 -30.85
CA LYS A 73 -3.90 36.85 -31.07
C LYS A 73 -4.08 35.38 -31.47
N GLY A 74 -3.32 34.48 -30.84
CA GLY A 74 -3.37 33.04 -31.11
C GLY A 74 -2.62 32.58 -32.36
N VAL A 75 -1.80 33.45 -32.97
CA VAL A 75 -0.90 33.08 -34.07
C VAL A 75 0.53 33.08 -33.53
N TRP A 76 1.22 31.95 -33.69
CA TRP A 76 2.63 31.84 -33.36
C TRP A 76 3.44 32.53 -34.44
N LYS A 77 4.27 33.48 -34.02
CA LYS A 77 5.11 34.30 -34.91
C LYS A 77 6.56 34.23 -34.48
N ASP A 78 7.47 34.40 -35.42
CA ASP A 78 8.86 34.71 -35.10
C ASP A 78 8.97 36.09 -34.41
N LEU A 79 10.17 36.42 -33.89
CA LEU A 79 10.43 37.71 -33.26
C LEU A 79 10.33 38.90 -34.24
N ASN A 80 10.34 38.65 -35.55
CA ASN A 80 10.15 39.67 -36.60
C ASN A 80 8.67 39.89 -36.95
N GLY A 81 7.75 39.08 -36.40
CA GLY A 81 6.31 39.19 -36.62
C GLY A 81 5.75 38.34 -37.76
N ASN A 82 6.56 37.48 -38.39
CA ASN A 82 6.11 36.54 -39.43
C ASN A 82 5.43 35.33 -38.79
N ALA A 83 4.28 34.91 -39.33
CA ALA A 83 3.61 33.70 -38.87
C ALA A 83 4.48 32.46 -39.16
N LEU A 84 4.57 31.55 -38.19
CA LEU A 84 5.28 30.30 -38.36
C LEU A 84 4.48 29.32 -39.24
N THR A 85 5.20 28.52 -40.02
CA THR A 85 4.65 27.36 -40.73
C THR A 85 4.38 26.19 -39.79
N ASP A 86 3.57 25.23 -40.22
CA ASP A 86 3.26 24.03 -39.41
C ASP A 86 4.54 23.26 -39.01
N VAL A 87 5.51 23.13 -39.92
CA VAL A 87 6.80 22.48 -39.65
C VAL A 87 7.58 23.23 -38.58
N GLN A 88 7.67 24.56 -38.71
CA GLN A 88 8.32 25.40 -37.71
C GLN A 88 7.61 25.27 -36.36
N ILE A 89 6.28 25.19 -36.31
CA ILE A 89 5.55 24.98 -35.06
C ILE A 89 5.94 23.64 -34.42
N VAL A 90 6.02 22.56 -35.19
CA VAL A 90 6.48 21.24 -34.71
C VAL A 90 7.91 21.31 -34.17
N GLU A 91 8.84 21.96 -34.88
CA GLU A 91 10.22 22.18 -34.41
C GLU A 91 10.25 22.91 -33.05
N LYS A 92 9.37 23.91 -32.87
CA LYS A 92 9.27 24.63 -31.59
C LYS A 92 8.69 23.75 -30.49
N PHE A 93 7.71 22.90 -30.76
CA PHE A 93 7.23 21.93 -29.77
C PHE A 93 8.30 20.91 -29.36
N ILE A 94 9.08 20.39 -30.31
CA ILE A 94 10.23 19.52 -30.02
C ILE A 94 11.25 20.27 -29.15
N GLY A 95 11.55 21.53 -29.49
CA GLY A 95 12.44 22.40 -28.71
C GLY A 95 11.94 22.69 -27.28
N LEU A 96 10.63 22.93 -27.12
CA LEU A 96 10.01 23.15 -25.81
C LEU A 96 10.09 21.89 -24.96
N TYR A 97 9.77 20.72 -25.54
CA TYR A 97 9.85 19.44 -24.84
C TYR A 97 11.28 19.13 -24.42
N ASN A 98 12.23 19.20 -25.36
CA ASN A 98 13.65 18.99 -25.07
C ASN A 98 14.16 19.94 -23.99
N SER A 99 13.79 21.23 -24.02
CA SER A 99 14.23 22.19 -23.00
C SER A 99 13.57 21.95 -21.63
N ALA A 100 12.32 21.50 -21.61
CA ALA A 100 11.59 21.18 -20.38
C ALA A 100 12.16 19.92 -19.68
N TYR A 101 12.58 18.94 -20.47
CA TYR A 101 13.00 17.62 -20.01
C TYR A 101 14.48 17.32 -20.18
N SER A 102 15.31 18.27 -20.65
CA SER A 102 16.75 18.11 -20.93
C SER A 102 17.55 17.49 -19.79
N HIS A 103 17.20 17.83 -18.55
CA HIS A 103 17.78 17.29 -17.34
C HIS A 103 17.70 15.75 -17.22
N ARG A 104 16.78 15.11 -17.94
CA ARG A 104 16.62 13.65 -18.00
C ARG A 104 17.50 13.01 -19.08
N ALA A 105 18.17 13.80 -19.91
CA ALA A 105 18.98 13.28 -21.00
C ALA A 105 20.17 12.51 -20.44
N GLU A 106 20.52 11.40 -21.10
CA GLU A 106 21.71 10.66 -20.78
C GLU A 106 22.94 11.56 -20.95
N ASN A 107 23.83 11.59 -19.95
CA ASN A 107 25.03 12.44 -19.90
C ASN A 107 24.76 13.96 -19.87
N TYR A 108 23.62 14.40 -19.31
CA TYR A 108 23.40 15.81 -19.00
C TYR A 108 24.53 16.39 -18.11
N PRO A 109 25.06 17.61 -18.37
CA PRO A 109 24.62 18.61 -19.35
C PRO A 109 25.26 18.52 -20.74
N SER A 110 26.13 17.53 -20.99
CA SER A 110 26.84 17.42 -22.28
C SER A 110 25.89 17.09 -23.43
N ASN A 111 24.84 16.33 -23.13
CA ASN A 111 23.66 16.17 -23.98
C ASN A 111 22.44 16.78 -23.28
N SER A 112 21.53 17.37 -24.07
CA SER A 112 20.30 17.99 -23.57
C SER A 112 19.07 17.67 -24.43
N TYR A 113 19.20 16.76 -25.39
CA TYR A 113 18.10 16.31 -26.24
C TYR A 113 17.51 15.00 -25.72
N ILE A 114 16.19 15.00 -25.53
CA ILE A 114 15.38 13.80 -25.29
C ILE A 114 14.89 13.26 -26.64
N LEU A 115 14.20 14.11 -27.39
CA LEU A 115 13.80 13.87 -28.76
C LEU A 115 14.94 14.25 -29.70
N ASN A 116 15.49 13.24 -30.35
CA ASN A 116 16.61 13.31 -31.28
C ASN A 116 16.15 13.07 -32.72
N ALA A 117 16.64 13.88 -33.65
CA ALA A 117 16.48 13.64 -35.09
C ALA A 117 17.12 12.28 -35.47
N ASP A 118 16.57 11.64 -36.50
CA ASP A 118 16.95 10.32 -37.03
C ASP A 118 16.73 9.14 -36.05
N VAL A 119 16.17 9.41 -34.87
CA VAL A 119 15.76 8.40 -33.88
C VAL A 119 14.26 8.50 -33.62
N HIS A 120 13.83 9.67 -33.16
CA HIS A 120 12.45 9.94 -32.73
C HIS A 120 11.63 10.61 -33.83
N TYR A 121 12.29 11.34 -34.73
CA TYR A 121 11.67 11.98 -35.88
C TYR A 121 12.67 12.20 -37.02
N GLU A 122 12.18 12.33 -38.24
CA GLU A 122 12.98 12.64 -39.43
C GLU A 122 12.35 13.76 -40.26
N TYR A 123 13.18 14.45 -41.05
CA TYR A 123 12.72 15.43 -42.02
C TYR A 123 12.50 14.74 -43.36
N SER A 124 11.25 14.64 -43.80
CA SER A 124 10.88 14.03 -45.09
C SER A 124 9.90 14.92 -45.84
N ASP A 125 10.18 15.19 -47.12
CA ASP A 125 9.31 15.94 -48.04
C ASP A 125 8.80 17.29 -47.49
N GLY A 126 9.65 18.00 -46.74
CA GLY A 126 9.29 19.28 -46.14
C GLY A 126 8.32 19.16 -44.96
N ALA A 127 8.24 18.00 -44.31
CA ALA A 127 7.51 17.75 -43.08
C ALA A 127 8.39 17.02 -42.05
N ILE A 128 7.93 16.98 -40.79
CA ILE A 128 8.55 16.18 -39.72
C ILE A 128 7.72 14.92 -39.52
N VAL A 129 8.32 13.75 -39.70
CA VAL A 129 7.65 12.45 -39.48
C VAL A 129 8.15 11.86 -38.18
N PHE A 130 7.24 11.56 -37.24
CA PHE A 130 7.58 10.95 -35.97
C PHE A 130 7.63 9.42 -36.07
N ASN A 131 8.66 8.81 -35.46
CA ASN A 131 8.72 7.37 -35.27
C ASN A 131 7.94 7.00 -34.00
N LEU A 132 6.69 6.55 -34.16
CA LEU A 132 5.77 6.30 -33.04
C LEU A 132 6.30 5.26 -32.03
N ASP A 133 7.02 4.24 -32.51
CA ASP A 133 7.60 3.20 -31.65
C ASP A 133 8.75 3.79 -30.80
N ALA A 134 9.56 4.68 -31.38
CA ALA A 134 10.68 5.29 -30.66
C ALA A 134 10.26 6.37 -29.65
N ILE A 135 9.06 6.95 -29.79
CA ILE A 135 8.54 7.99 -28.89
C ILE A 135 7.53 7.45 -27.88
N GLU A 136 7.23 6.15 -27.87
CA GLU A 136 6.18 5.59 -27.02
C GLU A 136 6.45 5.88 -25.53
N ASP A 137 7.67 5.67 -25.05
CA ASP A 137 8.01 5.91 -23.64
C ASP A 137 7.95 7.38 -23.20
N GLU A 138 8.07 8.33 -24.14
CA GLU A 138 8.20 9.77 -23.84
C GLU A 138 6.93 10.57 -24.13
N LEU A 139 6.20 10.20 -25.19
CA LEU A 139 5.11 11.00 -25.77
C LEU A 139 3.79 10.22 -25.93
N PHE A 140 3.75 8.92 -25.61
CA PHE A 140 2.49 8.19 -25.55
C PHE A 140 1.86 8.34 -24.17
N TYR A 141 0.56 8.58 -24.16
CA TYR A 141 -0.22 8.63 -22.94
C TYR A 141 -1.51 7.84 -23.10
N GLU A 142 -1.79 6.99 -22.11
CA GLU A 142 -3.08 6.33 -22.01
C GLU A 142 -4.18 7.33 -21.62
N TYR A 143 -5.42 7.00 -21.96
CA TYR A 143 -6.60 7.81 -21.63
C TYR A 143 -6.65 8.19 -20.15
N ASN A 144 -6.48 7.20 -19.27
CA ASN A 144 -6.58 7.39 -17.83
C ASN A 144 -5.39 8.17 -17.26
N GLU A 145 -4.21 8.07 -17.88
CA GLU A 145 -3.03 8.85 -17.47
C GLU A 145 -3.26 10.34 -17.69
N ILE A 146 -3.74 10.73 -18.88
CA ILE A 146 -4.07 12.13 -19.15
C ILE A 146 -5.25 12.58 -18.29
N GLN A 147 -6.28 11.75 -18.14
CA GLN A 147 -7.44 12.08 -17.31
C GLN A 147 -7.04 12.42 -15.87
N ASN A 148 -6.15 11.61 -15.29
CA ASN A 148 -5.64 11.79 -13.94
C ASN A 148 -4.66 12.98 -13.85
N TYR A 149 -3.89 13.22 -14.91
CA TYR A 149 -2.99 14.36 -14.97
C TYR A 149 -3.74 15.70 -15.07
N ASP A 150 -4.65 15.83 -16.04
CA ASP A 150 -5.60 16.94 -16.17
C ASP A 150 -6.73 16.63 -17.17
N SER A 151 -7.98 16.56 -16.69
CA SER A 151 -9.15 16.32 -17.54
C SER A 151 -9.34 17.33 -18.68
N LEU A 152 -8.83 18.57 -18.54
CA LEU A 152 -8.92 19.57 -19.61
C LEU A 152 -7.98 19.25 -20.79
N LEU A 153 -6.83 18.64 -20.51
CA LEU A 153 -5.90 18.19 -21.56
C LEU A 153 -6.53 17.05 -22.37
N LEU A 154 -7.12 16.06 -21.69
CA LEU A 154 -7.83 14.98 -22.35
C LEU A 154 -8.96 15.52 -23.24
N LYS A 155 -9.81 16.40 -22.69
CA LYS A 155 -10.91 17.01 -23.46
C LYS A 155 -10.39 17.72 -24.71
N SER A 156 -9.24 18.39 -24.60
CA SER A 156 -8.64 19.09 -25.73
C SER A 156 -8.06 18.13 -26.77
N LEU A 157 -7.38 17.06 -26.36
CA LEU A 157 -6.87 16.03 -27.28
C LEU A 157 -7.99 15.28 -28.01
N GLU A 158 -9.12 15.05 -27.33
CA GLU A 158 -10.27 14.36 -27.92
C GLU A 158 -11.10 15.21 -28.87
N ASN A 159 -11.40 16.46 -28.48
CA ASN A 159 -12.48 17.23 -29.11
C ASN A 159 -11.99 18.49 -29.83
N ASN A 160 -10.82 19.02 -29.47
CA ASN A 160 -10.36 20.32 -29.95
C ASN A 160 -9.16 20.22 -30.89
N LEU A 161 -8.29 19.22 -30.69
CA LEU A 161 -7.07 19.03 -31.47
C LEU A 161 -7.21 17.90 -32.49
N LYS A 162 -6.76 18.18 -33.71
CA LYS A 162 -6.55 17.17 -34.75
C LYS A 162 -5.16 16.56 -34.65
N SER A 163 -4.96 15.37 -35.23
CA SER A 163 -3.60 14.81 -35.35
C SER A 163 -2.79 15.67 -36.33
N TYR A 164 -1.48 15.74 -36.11
CA TYR A 164 -0.59 16.44 -37.04
C TYR A 164 -0.69 15.82 -38.44
N GLY A 165 -0.88 16.66 -39.46
CA GLY A 165 -1.15 16.24 -40.84
C GLY A 165 -2.64 16.18 -41.22
N GLU A 166 -3.57 16.25 -40.27
CA GLU A 166 -5.03 16.19 -40.54
C GLU A 166 -5.74 17.56 -40.52
N GLY A 167 -4.99 18.64 -40.29
CA GLY A 167 -5.49 20.02 -40.35
C GLY A 167 -4.65 20.99 -39.51
N SER A 168 -5.02 22.28 -39.52
CA SER A 168 -4.27 23.37 -38.87
C SER A 168 -4.42 23.46 -37.34
N ASP A 169 -5.37 22.71 -36.75
CA ASP A 169 -5.67 22.75 -35.31
C ASP A 169 -5.04 21.56 -34.57
N PHE A 170 -3.78 21.24 -34.86
CA PHE A 170 -3.05 20.14 -34.22
C PHE A 170 -2.33 20.55 -32.93
N TYR A 171 -2.37 21.82 -32.54
CA TYR A 171 -1.71 22.34 -31.36
C TYR A 171 -2.51 23.48 -30.69
N LEU A 172 -2.14 23.78 -29.43
CA LEU A 172 -2.69 24.91 -28.70
C LEU A 172 -2.11 26.24 -29.17
N LYS A 173 -2.99 27.07 -29.74
CA LYS A 173 -2.68 28.43 -30.20
C LYS A 173 -2.30 29.40 -29.08
N ASN A 174 -2.78 29.15 -27.86
CA ASN A 174 -2.43 29.90 -26.65
C ASN A 174 -2.20 28.91 -25.48
N PRO A 175 -1.37 29.26 -24.48
CA PRO A 175 -1.24 28.46 -23.28
C PRO A 175 -2.59 28.24 -22.59
N MET A 176 -2.90 26.99 -22.25
CA MET A 176 -4.14 26.64 -21.57
C MET A 176 -3.88 26.50 -20.08
N SER A 177 -4.58 27.25 -19.24
CA SER A 177 -4.52 27.08 -17.79
C SER A 177 -5.34 25.87 -17.35
N ASN A 178 -4.83 25.12 -16.38
CA ASN A 178 -5.66 24.17 -15.65
C ASN A 178 -6.72 24.87 -14.79
N SER A 179 -7.67 24.09 -14.27
CA SER A 179 -8.79 24.61 -13.46
C SER A 179 -8.35 25.41 -12.23
N SER A 180 -7.20 25.07 -11.62
CA SER A 180 -6.63 25.79 -10.47
C SER A 180 -5.78 27.01 -10.85
N GLY A 181 -5.50 27.23 -12.13
CA GLY A 181 -4.66 28.33 -12.62
C GLY A 181 -3.20 28.27 -12.18
N ASN A 182 -2.72 27.13 -11.67
CA ASN A 182 -1.34 26.94 -11.19
C ASN A 182 -0.46 26.15 -12.18
N ARG A 183 -1.03 25.68 -13.28
CA ARG A 183 -0.31 25.11 -14.42
C ARG A 183 -0.86 25.67 -15.72
N HIS A 184 0.05 25.94 -16.65
CA HIS A 184 -0.25 26.43 -17.98
C HIS A 184 0.43 25.51 -18.99
N TYR A 185 -0.35 24.97 -19.91
CA TYR A 185 0.10 23.96 -20.85
C TYR A 185 0.26 24.54 -22.26
N LEU A 186 1.36 24.15 -22.90
CA LEU A 186 1.46 24.12 -24.35
C LEU A 186 1.35 22.65 -24.77
N MET A 187 0.54 22.38 -25.79
CA MET A 187 0.29 21.01 -26.23
C MET A 187 0.14 20.91 -27.74
N MET A 188 0.67 19.83 -28.29
CA MET A 188 0.54 19.43 -29.68
C MET A 188 0.15 17.96 -29.74
N LYS A 189 -0.82 17.62 -30.59
CA LYS A 189 -1.23 16.24 -30.84
C LYS A 189 -0.50 15.70 -32.07
N ILE A 190 0.23 14.61 -31.88
CA ILE A 190 0.93 13.90 -32.96
C ILE A 190 -0.06 12.94 -33.63
N GLY A 191 -0.69 12.06 -32.85
CA GLY A 191 -1.58 11.03 -33.35
C GLY A 191 -2.37 10.32 -32.25
N GLU A 192 -3.12 9.28 -32.63
CA GLU A 192 -3.88 8.42 -31.71
C GLU A 192 -3.50 6.96 -31.92
N LYS A 193 -3.45 6.18 -30.83
CA LYS A 193 -3.37 4.72 -30.91
C LYS A 193 -4.79 4.18 -30.90
N ALA A 194 -5.15 3.46 -31.97
CA ALA A 194 -6.48 2.91 -32.14
C ALA A 194 -6.80 1.92 -31.00
N VAL A 195 -8.07 1.89 -30.60
CA VAL A 195 -8.58 0.89 -29.67
C VAL A 195 -8.65 -0.46 -30.41
N PRO A 196 -8.19 -1.58 -29.81
CA PRO A 196 -8.37 -2.91 -30.39
C PRO A 196 -9.84 -3.15 -30.74
N ALA A 197 -10.12 -3.85 -31.85
CA ALA A 197 -11.50 -4.14 -32.21
C ALA A 197 -12.20 -4.95 -31.11
N PHE A 198 -13.50 -4.72 -30.92
CA PHE A 198 -14.27 -5.36 -29.85
C PHE A 198 -14.19 -6.88 -29.94
N GLU A 199 -14.22 -7.41 -31.16
CA GLU A 199 -14.14 -8.84 -31.49
C GLU A 199 -12.80 -9.46 -31.05
N ASP A 200 -11.70 -8.69 -31.08
CA ASP A 200 -10.36 -9.19 -30.76
C ASP A 200 -10.12 -9.32 -29.24
N VAL A 201 -10.95 -8.67 -28.42
CA VAL A 201 -10.75 -8.60 -26.95
C VAL A 201 -11.85 -9.26 -26.14
N GLN A 202 -12.83 -9.92 -26.79
CA GLN A 202 -13.97 -10.54 -26.10
C GLN A 202 -13.56 -11.56 -25.05
N GLU A 203 -12.55 -12.41 -25.33
CA GLU A 203 -12.12 -13.44 -24.38
C GLU A 203 -11.51 -12.82 -23.10
N ASP A 204 -10.74 -11.74 -23.25
CA ASP A 204 -10.13 -11.06 -22.12
C ASP A 204 -11.17 -10.30 -21.30
N ILE A 205 -12.14 -9.65 -21.96
CA ILE A 205 -13.30 -9.07 -21.28
C ILE A 205 -14.04 -10.14 -20.47
N ARG A 206 -14.23 -11.33 -21.03
CA ARG A 206 -14.90 -12.43 -20.32
C ARG A 206 -14.15 -12.80 -19.04
N LYS A 207 -12.84 -12.95 -19.10
CA LYS A 207 -12.00 -13.28 -17.93
C LYS A 207 -12.15 -12.23 -16.83
N GLU A 208 -12.16 -10.96 -17.21
CA GLU A 208 -12.32 -9.85 -16.26
C GLU A 208 -13.73 -9.80 -15.66
N LEU A 209 -14.77 -10.04 -16.45
CA LEU A 209 -16.15 -10.12 -15.96
C LEU A 209 -16.34 -11.30 -14.97
N VAL A 210 -15.75 -12.46 -15.25
CA VAL A 210 -15.72 -13.60 -14.32
C VAL A 210 -15.01 -13.21 -13.02
N SER A 211 -13.82 -12.61 -13.12
CA SER A 211 -13.02 -12.17 -11.98
C SER A 211 -13.79 -11.17 -11.10
N GLY A 212 -14.46 -10.19 -11.71
CA GLY A 212 -15.27 -9.18 -11.03
C GLY A 212 -16.44 -9.75 -10.22
N LYS A 213 -16.97 -10.91 -10.61
CA LYS A 213 -18.05 -11.61 -9.87
C LYS A 213 -17.55 -12.59 -8.78
N LEU A 214 -16.25 -12.91 -8.73
CA LEU A 214 -15.67 -13.89 -7.82
C LEU A 214 -15.36 -13.34 -6.40
N SER A 215 -16.41 -13.03 -5.64
CA SER A 215 -16.26 -12.66 -4.22
C SER A 215 -16.06 -13.89 -3.31
N SER A 216 -15.55 -13.67 -2.09
CA SER A 216 -15.45 -14.72 -1.06
C SER A 216 -16.82 -15.34 -0.73
N THR A 217 -17.88 -14.53 -0.72
CA THR A 217 -19.27 -14.98 -0.54
C THR A 217 -19.71 -15.87 -1.70
N MET A 218 -19.43 -15.47 -2.96
CA MET A 218 -19.74 -16.30 -4.14
C MET A 218 -19.02 -17.64 -4.07
N ILE A 219 -17.71 -17.63 -3.78
CA ILE A 219 -16.91 -18.86 -3.64
C ILE A 219 -17.50 -19.76 -2.55
N ASN A 220 -17.79 -19.22 -1.37
CA ASN A 220 -18.34 -20.02 -0.27
C ASN A 220 -19.74 -20.56 -0.58
N ARG A 221 -20.59 -19.78 -1.26
CA ARG A 221 -21.91 -20.22 -1.72
C ARG A 221 -21.81 -21.40 -2.68
N ARG A 222 -20.97 -21.32 -3.72
CA ARG A 222 -20.73 -22.43 -4.66
C ARG A 222 -20.22 -23.70 -3.96
N MET A 223 -19.41 -23.55 -2.92
CA MET A 223 -18.95 -24.68 -2.12
C MET A 223 -20.06 -25.29 -1.26
N ALA A 224 -20.99 -24.49 -0.75
CA ALA A 224 -22.16 -24.99 -0.02
C ALA A 224 -23.13 -25.72 -0.97
N GLU A 225 -23.37 -25.17 -2.17
CA GLU A 225 -24.16 -25.82 -3.22
C GLU A 225 -23.54 -27.15 -3.67
N LEU A 226 -22.22 -27.20 -3.87
CA LEU A 226 -21.51 -28.43 -4.21
C LEU A 226 -21.67 -29.50 -3.13
N ARG A 227 -21.57 -29.13 -1.85
CA ARG A 227 -21.79 -30.06 -0.72
C ARG A 227 -23.23 -30.56 -0.66
N LYS A 228 -24.21 -29.69 -0.95
CA LYS A 228 -25.63 -30.07 -1.04
C LYS A 228 -25.85 -31.06 -2.19
N ALA A 229 -25.25 -30.80 -3.36
CA ALA A 229 -25.33 -31.69 -4.52
C ALA A 229 -24.71 -33.07 -4.27
N ASN A 230 -23.74 -33.16 -3.35
CA ASN A 230 -23.10 -34.42 -2.93
C ASN A 230 -23.69 -34.97 -1.62
N ASN A 231 -24.95 -34.65 -1.31
CA ASN A 231 -25.71 -35.16 -0.17
C ASN A 231 -24.92 -35.13 1.14
N LEU A 232 -24.30 -33.99 1.48
CA LEU A 232 -23.63 -33.84 2.77
C LEU A 232 -24.61 -34.13 3.91
N VAL A 233 -24.21 -35.02 4.82
CA VAL A 233 -24.86 -35.33 6.08
C VAL A 233 -23.85 -35.12 7.20
N ILE A 234 -24.23 -34.37 8.23
CA ILE A 234 -23.44 -34.19 9.46
C ILE A 234 -24.16 -34.94 10.58
N TYR A 235 -23.40 -35.72 11.35
CA TYR A 235 -23.93 -36.59 12.41
C TYR A 235 -23.65 -36.05 13.82
N ASP A 236 -22.78 -35.03 13.94
CA ASP A 236 -22.48 -34.32 15.18
C ASP A 236 -23.36 -33.06 15.28
N ASP A 237 -24.20 -33.00 16.31
CA ASP A 237 -25.20 -31.93 16.49
C ASP A 237 -24.57 -30.53 16.60
N VAL A 238 -23.39 -30.41 17.21
CA VAL A 238 -22.72 -29.11 17.40
C VAL A 238 -22.12 -28.63 16.08
N LEU A 239 -21.47 -29.52 15.33
CA LEU A 239 -20.93 -29.21 14.01
C LEU A 239 -22.05 -28.95 12.99
N GLU A 240 -23.15 -29.69 13.07
CA GLU A 240 -24.32 -29.48 12.23
C GLU A 240 -24.94 -28.11 12.49
N ALA A 241 -25.19 -27.74 13.75
CA ALA A 241 -25.71 -26.42 14.10
C ALA A 241 -24.82 -25.28 13.60
N LYS A 242 -23.48 -25.42 13.74
CA LYS A 242 -22.52 -24.43 13.21
C LYS A 242 -22.58 -24.35 11.68
N TYR A 243 -22.64 -25.49 11.01
CA TYR A 243 -22.71 -25.53 9.55
C TYR A 243 -24.01 -24.88 9.04
N ILE A 244 -25.16 -25.21 9.64
CA ILE A 244 -26.46 -24.61 9.32
C ILE A 244 -26.41 -23.08 9.43
N ASN A 245 -25.85 -22.56 10.54
CA ASN A 245 -25.71 -21.12 10.73
C ASN A 245 -24.83 -20.48 9.65
N GLN A 246 -23.74 -21.16 9.25
CA GLN A 246 -22.83 -20.63 8.23
C GLN A 246 -23.46 -20.60 6.83
N ILE A 247 -24.23 -21.61 6.45
CA ILE A 247 -24.78 -21.70 5.08
C ILE A 247 -26.12 -21.01 4.91
N SER A 248 -26.85 -20.75 6.00
CA SER A 248 -28.07 -19.93 5.97
C SER A 248 -27.74 -18.49 5.56
N GLU A 249 -26.61 -17.94 6.00
CA GLU A 249 -26.07 -16.64 5.56
C GLU A 249 -25.77 -16.61 4.05
N LEU A 250 -25.58 -17.78 3.42
CA LEU A 250 -25.31 -17.93 1.99
C LEU A 250 -26.58 -18.24 1.17
N ASN A 251 -27.75 -18.28 1.80
CA ASN A 251 -29.03 -18.68 1.21
C ASN A 251 -29.02 -20.10 0.61
N VAL A 252 -28.25 -21.02 1.18
CA VAL A 252 -28.24 -22.44 0.76
C VAL A 252 -28.98 -23.26 1.80
N GLU A 253 -30.10 -23.88 1.40
CA GLU A 253 -30.85 -24.75 2.29
C GLU A 253 -30.10 -26.04 2.62
N TYR A 254 -30.14 -26.42 3.89
CA TYR A 254 -29.69 -27.72 4.38
C TYR A 254 -30.68 -28.25 5.39
N LYS A 255 -31.02 -29.52 5.23
CA LYS A 255 -31.98 -30.20 6.10
C LYS A 255 -31.23 -30.83 7.26
N GLU A 256 -31.53 -30.34 8.47
CA GLU A 256 -31.02 -30.90 9.72
C GLU A 256 -31.19 -32.42 9.79
N ASN A 257 -30.11 -33.13 10.08
CA ASN A 257 -30.09 -34.56 10.21
C ASN A 257 -30.28 -34.96 11.68
N LYS A 258 -31.48 -35.44 12.01
CA LYS A 258 -31.82 -35.91 13.37
C LYS A 258 -31.23 -37.28 13.75
N LYS A 259 -30.33 -37.84 12.94
CA LYS A 259 -29.73 -39.16 13.17
C LYS A 259 -28.31 -38.98 13.68
N LEU A 260 -28.05 -39.48 14.89
CA LEU A 260 -26.70 -39.61 15.43
C LEU A 260 -26.02 -40.86 14.86
N ASN A 261 -24.71 -40.79 14.65
CA ASN A 261 -23.86 -41.94 14.29
C ASN A 261 -22.64 -41.98 15.22
N GLY A 262 -22.42 -43.10 15.90
CA GLY A 262 -21.35 -43.22 16.89
C GLY A 262 -19.93 -43.24 16.31
N ASN A 263 -19.76 -43.47 15.00
CA ASN A 263 -18.46 -43.62 14.36
C ASN A 263 -18.18 -42.55 13.29
N LEU A 264 -19.21 -42.00 12.66
CA LEU A 264 -19.10 -40.99 11.60
C LEU A 264 -19.44 -39.60 12.12
N VAL A 265 -18.65 -38.61 11.73
CA VAL A 265 -18.91 -37.19 11.97
C VAL A 265 -19.64 -36.56 10.78
N ALA A 266 -19.25 -36.93 9.56
CA ALA A 266 -19.90 -36.45 8.34
C ALA A 266 -19.80 -37.46 7.20
N LYS A 267 -20.69 -37.34 6.22
CA LYS A 267 -20.72 -38.14 5.01
C LYS A 267 -21.13 -37.30 3.81
N THR A 268 -20.57 -37.62 2.65
CA THR A 268 -21.00 -37.16 1.32
C THR A 268 -21.15 -38.39 0.42
N ASP A 269 -21.61 -38.21 -0.82
CA ASP A 269 -21.68 -39.29 -1.81
C ASP A 269 -20.30 -39.89 -2.15
N VAL A 270 -19.23 -39.12 -1.97
CA VAL A 270 -17.87 -39.48 -2.41
C VAL A 270 -16.92 -39.83 -1.27
N ALA A 271 -17.26 -39.46 -0.03
CA ALA A 271 -16.39 -39.64 1.13
C ALA A 271 -17.17 -39.71 2.45
N GLU A 272 -16.66 -40.52 3.38
CA GLU A 272 -17.10 -40.60 4.76
C GLU A 272 -15.98 -40.11 5.68
N TYR A 273 -16.34 -39.42 6.76
CA TYR A 273 -15.41 -38.85 7.72
C TYR A 273 -15.76 -39.37 9.11
N SER A 274 -14.83 -40.12 9.71
CA SER A 274 -14.98 -40.69 11.04
C SER A 274 -14.65 -39.70 12.16
N ALA A 275 -14.99 -40.07 13.39
CA ALA A 275 -14.53 -39.33 14.58
C ALA A 275 -13.00 -39.33 14.68
N ASP A 276 -12.34 -40.44 14.34
CA ASP A 276 -10.88 -40.55 14.34
C ASP A 276 -10.24 -39.62 13.31
N ASP A 277 -10.81 -39.48 12.11
CA ASP A 277 -10.32 -38.53 11.10
C ASP A 277 -10.39 -37.08 11.60
N LEU A 278 -11.50 -36.73 12.26
CA LEU A 278 -11.64 -35.41 12.88
C LEU A 278 -10.60 -35.23 14.01
N PHE A 279 -10.45 -36.23 14.88
CA PHE A 279 -9.47 -36.19 15.97
C PHE A 279 -8.04 -36.12 15.46
N GLU A 280 -7.69 -36.80 14.37
CA GLU A 280 -6.36 -36.72 13.78
C GLU A 280 -6.06 -35.29 13.32
N VAL A 281 -7.02 -34.64 12.65
CA VAL A 281 -6.89 -33.24 12.21
C VAL A 281 -6.83 -32.29 13.41
N MET A 282 -7.69 -32.48 14.42
CA MET A 282 -7.70 -31.66 15.63
C MET A 282 -6.45 -31.86 16.49
N SER A 283 -5.93 -33.08 16.59
CA SER A 283 -4.76 -33.43 17.41
C SER A 283 -3.50 -32.72 16.92
N LYS A 284 -3.37 -32.52 15.60
CA LYS A 284 -2.27 -31.76 14.98
C LYS A 284 -2.25 -30.30 15.45
N GLY A 285 -3.38 -29.72 15.85
CA GLY A 285 -3.48 -28.35 16.38
C GLY A 285 -3.58 -28.26 17.91
N TYR A 286 -4.49 -29.02 18.53
CA TYR A 286 -4.79 -28.97 19.96
C TYR A 286 -3.73 -29.69 20.82
N GLY A 287 -3.13 -30.76 20.31
CA GLY A 287 -2.08 -31.50 21.02
C GLY A 287 -0.86 -30.63 21.31
N LEU A 288 -0.48 -29.74 20.39
CA LEU A 288 0.63 -28.80 20.58
C LEU A 288 0.34 -27.80 21.71
N THR A 289 -0.88 -27.24 21.75
CA THR A 289 -1.29 -26.32 22.82
C THR A 289 -1.30 -27.00 24.19
N LEU A 290 -1.87 -28.21 24.28
CA LEU A 290 -1.89 -28.99 25.52
C LEU A 290 -0.48 -29.34 26.00
N VAL A 291 0.41 -29.74 25.09
CA VAL A 291 1.82 -30.03 25.40
C VAL A 291 2.52 -28.77 25.92
N ALA A 292 2.32 -27.62 25.27
CA ALA A 292 2.89 -26.35 25.73
C ALA A 292 2.44 -26.00 27.15
N SER A 293 1.14 -26.10 27.47
CA SER A 293 0.63 -25.84 28.83
C SER A 293 1.20 -26.82 29.86
N LYS A 294 1.40 -28.10 29.51
CA LYS A 294 2.01 -29.08 30.42
C LYS A 294 3.49 -28.82 30.66
N ILE A 295 4.23 -28.42 29.62
CA ILE A 295 5.64 -28.02 29.75
C ILE A 295 5.76 -26.81 30.66
N GLU A 296 4.91 -25.79 30.48
CA GLU A 296 4.88 -24.60 31.35
C GLU A 296 4.61 -24.97 32.81
N PHE A 297 3.59 -25.81 33.06
CA PHE A 297 3.25 -26.31 34.39
C PHE A 297 4.44 -27.01 35.08
N GLN A 298 5.10 -27.92 34.37
CA GLN A 298 6.27 -28.64 34.88
C GLN A 298 7.46 -27.70 35.09
N MET A 299 7.72 -26.81 34.15
CA MET A 299 8.86 -25.90 34.20
C MET A 299 8.76 -24.93 35.38
N LEU A 300 7.58 -24.36 35.64
CA LEU A 300 7.39 -23.45 36.77
C LEU A 300 7.46 -24.18 38.12
N LEU A 301 6.92 -25.40 38.25
CA LEU A 301 6.94 -26.14 39.50
C LEU A 301 8.30 -26.74 39.86
N PHE A 302 9.03 -27.31 38.89
CA PHE A 302 10.26 -28.08 39.16
C PHE A 302 11.53 -27.25 39.07
N ASN A 303 11.47 -26.02 38.54
CA ASN A 303 12.65 -25.18 38.41
C ASN A 303 12.82 -24.29 39.67
N PRO A 304 13.95 -24.42 40.41
CA PRO A 304 14.20 -23.64 41.62
C PRO A 304 14.37 -22.13 41.36
N LYS A 305 14.59 -21.72 40.10
CA LYS A 305 14.61 -20.30 39.70
C LYS A 305 13.23 -19.64 39.83
N TYR A 306 12.16 -20.40 39.60
CA TYR A 306 10.79 -19.89 39.60
C TYR A 306 10.03 -20.31 40.86
N ASN A 307 10.14 -21.57 41.26
CA ASN A 307 9.50 -22.07 42.47
C ASN A 307 10.35 -21.80 43.71
N THR A 308 10.07 -20.69 44.38
CA THR A 308 10.71 -20.32 45.65
C THR A 308 9.83 -20.63 46.86
N ILE A 309 8.73 -21.38 46.69
CA ILE A 309 7.73 -21.62 47.73
C ILE A 309 7.82 -23.04 48.30
N TYR A 310 7.84 -24.06 47.43
CA TYR A 310 7.88 -25.46 47.87
C TYR A 310 8.62 -26.36 46.87
N SER A 311 9.72 -26.98 47.29
CA SER A 311 10.54 -27.85 46.44
C SER A 311 9.79 -29.11 46.02
N MET A 312 9.83 -29.41 44.71
CA MET A 312 9.26 -30.64 44.15
C MET A 312 10.19 -31.86 44.28
N ASN A 313 11.36 -31.72 44.89
CA ASN A 313 12.30 -32.83 45.10
C ASN A 313 11.80 -33.80 46.18
N GLU A 314 11.28 -34.95 45.77
CA GLU A 314 10.71 -35.97 46.67
C GLU A 314 11.77 -36.70 47.51
N ASN A 315 13.06 -36.52 47.24
CA ASN A 315 14.14 -37.09 48.07
C ASN A 315 14.39 -36.28 49.36
N LEU A 316 13.81 -35.09 49.48
CA LEU A 316 13.90 -34.25 50.66
C LEU A 316 12.75 -34.56 51.63
N LYS A 317 12.99 -34.39 52.94
CA LYS A 317 11.91 -34.43 53.93
C LYS A 317 10.97 -33.26 53.70
N GLU A 318 9.70 -33.40 54.10
CA GLU A 318 8.68 -32.37 53.84
C GLU A 318 9.06 -31.00 54.41
N GLU A 319 9.66 -30.97 55.62
CA GLU A 319 10.17 -29.74 56.25
C GLU A 319 11.24 -29.06 55.38
N ASP A 320 12.16 -29.83 54.80
CA ASP A 320 13.23 -29.34 53.91
C ASP A 320 12.71 -28.95 52.51
N ARG A 321 11.45 -29.29 52.19
CA ARG A 321 10.80 -28.88 50.94
C ARG A 321 10.08 -27.55 51.07
N ILE A 322 9.84 -27.05 52.27
CA ILE A 322 9.18 -25.77 52.50
C ILE A 322 10.22 -24.66 52.38
N LEU A 323 10.16 -23.88 51.29
CA LEU A 323 11.11 -22.80 51.01
C LEU A 323 10.58 -21.44 51.48
N ASP A 324 9.25 -21.25 51.43
CA ASP A 324 8.54 -20.10 52.01
C ASP A 324 7.37 -20.61 52.88
N GLU A 325 7.57 -20.59 54.20
CA GLU A 325 6.61 -21.13 55.16
C GLU A 325 5.27 -20.37 55.17
N SER A 326 5.29 -19.06 54.92
CA SER A 326 4.08 -18.23 54.90
C SER A 326 3.22 -18.57 53.70
N GLN A 327 3.82 -18.60 52.51
CA GLN A 327 3.13 -18.94 51.27
C GLN A 327 2.67 -20.41 51.25
N TYR A 328 3.47 -21.33 51.79
CA TYR A 328 3.10 -22.73 51.96
C TYR A 328 1.84 -22.89 52.85
N LYS A 329 1.84 -22.24 54.03
CA LYS A 329 0.68 -22.28 54.94
C LYS A 329 -0.57 -21.67 54.33
N ALA A 330 -0.42 -20.58 53.57
CA ALA A 330 -1.55 -19.96 52.88
C ALA A 330 -2.22 -20.91 51.88
N ILE A 331 -1.45 -21.64 51.06
CA ILE A 331 -2.01 -22.65 50.14
C ILE A 331 -2.72 -23.77 50.92
N LYS A 332 -2.14 -24.23 52.03
CA LYS A 332 -2.78 -25.25 52.88
C LYS A 332 -4.08 -24.76 53.51
N ASN A 333 -4.14 -23.49 53.90
CA ASN A 333 -5.36 -22.87 54.41
C ASN A 333 -6.43 -22.73 53.32
N GLU A 334 -6.07 -22.34 52.10
CA GLU A 334 -7.03 -22.29 50.98
C GLU A 334 -7.68 -23.65 50.70
N ILE A 335 -6.90 -24.73 50.73
CA ILE A 335 -7.42 -26.10 50.59
C ILE A 335 -8.38 -26.44 51.74
N LYS A 336 -8.05 -26.01 52.96
CA LYS A 336 -8.90 -26.23 54.13
C LYS A 336 -10.21 -25.43 54.03
N ASP A 337 -10.13 -24.16 53.67
CA ASP A 337 -11.28 -23.27 53.52
C ASP A 337 -12.23 -23.78 52.43
N GLU A 338 -11.69 -24.23 51.28
CA GLU A 338 -12.48 -24.86 50.22
C GLU A 338 -13.20 -26.14 50.71
N LYS A 339 -12.54 -26.93 51.55
CA LYS A 339 -13.13 -28.13 52.14
C LYS A 339 -14.25 -27.79 53.14
N ASP A 340 -13.99 -26.83 54.03
CA ASP A 340 -14.97 -26.36 55.02
C ASP A 340 -16.19 -25.75 54.31
N ALA A 341 -16.00 -25.00 53.21
CA ALA A 341 -17.08 -24.42 52.41
C ALA A 341 -18.00 -25.47 51.75
N ILE A 342 -17.44 -26.59 51.28
CA ILE A 342 -18.25 -27.71 50.76
C ILE A 342 -19.03 -28.38 51.87
N GLU A 343 -18.41 -28.60 53.03
CA GLU A 343 -19.06 -29.21 54.19
C GLU A 343 -20.20 -28.31 54.71
N ALA A 344 -20.03 -27.00 54.66
CA ALA A 344 -21.04 -25.98 54.98
C ALA A 344 -22.14 -25.83 53.90
N GLY A 345 -21.96 -26.44 52.71
CA GLY A 345 -22.95 -26.43 51.64
C GLY A 345 -22.94 -25.20 50.75
N GLU A 346 -21.87 -24.40 50.77
CA GLU A 346 -21.74 -23.15 49.98
C GLU A 346 -21.76 -23.40 48.46
N TYR A 347 -21.45 -24.62 48.03
CA TYR A 347 -21.46 -25.00 46.61
C TYR A 347 -22.74 -25.70 46.12
N THR A 348 -23.79 -25.77 46.96
CA THR A 348 -25.03 -26.50 46.64
C THR A 348 -25.74 -25.92 45.42
N GLU A 349 -25.79 -24.59 45.28
CA GLU A 349 -26.41 -23.91 44.13
C GLU A 349 -25.67 -24.19 42.81
N TYR A 350 -24.38 -24.55 42.88
CA TYR A 350 -23.55 -24.91 41.74
C TYR A 350 -23.59 -26.42 41.42
N GLY A 351 -24.50 -27.17 42.06
CA GLY A 351 -24.67 -28.60 41.81
C GLY A 351 -23.71 -29.50 42.60
N TYR A 352 -22.99 -28.96 43.59
CA TYR A 352 -22.07 -29.71 44.45
C TYR A 352 -22.57 -29.74 45.90
N PRO A 353 -23.60 -30.56 46.21
CA PRO A 353 -24.09 -30.68 47.58
C PRO A 353 -23.02 -31.33 48.49
N PRO A 354 -22.99 -31.05 49.80
CA PRO A 354 -22.00 -31.62 50.74
C PRO A 354 -21.81 -33.13 50.63
N LYS A 355 -22.91 -33.84 50.30
CA LYS A 355 -22.95 -35.30 50.11
C LYS A 355 -22.04 -35.82 48.99
N ILE A 356 -21.62 -34.98 48.04
CA ILE A 356 -20.70 -35.40 46.95
C ILE A 356 -19.32 -35.79 47.50
N GLY A 357 -18.91 -35.17 48.62
CA GLY A 357 -17.64 -35.39 49.28
C GLY A 357 -16.44 -34.76 48.56
N TRP A 358 -15.38 -34.46 49.33
CA TRP A 358 -14.17 -33.75 48.87
C TRP A 358 -13.55 -34.35 47.60
N LYS A 359 -13.39 -35.68 47.54
CA LYS A 359 -12.74 -36.35 46.41
C LYS A 359 -13.45 -36.11 45.08
N LYS A 360 -14.78 -36.28 45.04
CA LYS A 360 -15.56 -36.06 43.82
C LYS A 360 -15.69 -34.58 43.50
N PHE A 361 -15.67 -33.72 44.52
CA PHE A 361 -15.64 -32.28 44.32
C PHE A 361 -14.36 -31.81 43.60
N ILE A 362 -13.18 -32.24 44.06
CA ILE A 362 -11.92 -31.83 43.42
C ILE A 362 -11.75 -32.41 42.01
N GLU A 363 -12.29 -33.61 41.76
CA GLU A 363 -12.36 -34.20 40.42
C GLU A 363 -13.24 -33.35 39.49
N ALA A 364 -14.38 -32.87 39.98
CA ALA A 364 -15.31 -32.07 39.17
C ALA A 364 -14.86 -30.62 38.98
N ARG A 365 -14.35 -29.96 40.03
CA ARG A 365 -13.99 -28.54 40.02
C ARG A 365 -12.60 -28.27 39.45
N TYR A 366 -11.62 -29.08 39.83
CA TYR A 366 -10.22 -28.86 39.49
C TYR A 366 -9.69 -29.87 38.46
N GLY A 367 -10.45 -30.91 38.13
CA GLY A 367 -10.02 -31.95 37.18
C GLY A 367 -8.91 -32.85 37.72
N VAL A 368 -8.72 -32.90 39.04
CA VAL A 368 -7.63 -33.66 39.71
C VAL A 368 -8.18 -34.73 40.65
N LYS A 369 -7.37 -35.75 40.95
CA LYS A 369 -7.82 -36.96 41.69
C LYS A 369 -7.37 -36.96 43.15
N THR A 370 -6.40 -36.13 43.51
CA THR A 370 -5.80 -36.11 44.85
C THR A 370 -5.64 -34.69 45.38
N GLU A 371 -5.69 -34.54 46.71
CA GLU A 371 -5.42 -33.26 47.37
C GLU A 371 -3.99 -32.76 47.09
N LYS A 372 -3.01 -33.67 46.90
CA LYS A 372 -1.65 -33.33 46.48
C LYS A 372 -1.64 -32.62 45.11
N GLU A 373 -2.49 -33.05 44.18
CA GLU A 373 -2.61 -32.41 42.87
C GLU A 373 -3.30 -31.04 42.97
N VAL A 374 -4.28 -30.88 43.87
CA VAL A 374 -4.87 -29.55 44.18
C VAL A 374 -3.79 -28.61 44.72
N PHE A 375 -2.97 -29.09 45.66
CA PHE A 375 -1.85 -28.31 46.19
C PHE A 375 -0.87 -27.89 45.09
N ASN A 376 -0.48 -28.81 44.20
CA ASN A 376 0.43 -28.50 43.10
C ASN A 376 -0.19 -27.47 42.13
N LEU A 377 -1.49 -27.52 41.88
CA LEU A 377 -2.19 -26.56 41.03
C LEU A 377 -2.19 -25.15 41.63
N LEU A 378 -2.50 -25.03 42.93
CA LEU A 378 -2.49 -23.73 43.63
C LEU A 378 -1.06 -23.18 43.76
N LEU A 379 -0.08 -24.05 44.01
CA LEU A 379 1.34 -23.70 44.01
C LEU A 379 1.78 -23.15 42.64
N TYR A 380 1.41 -23.81 41.56
CA TYR A 380 1.70 -23.37 40.19
C TYR A 380 1.12 -21.98 39.91
N ASN A 381 -0.16 -21.74 40.22
CA ASN A 381 -0.81 -20.45 39.99
C ASN A 381 -0.08 -19.32 40.73
N ARG A 382 0.32 -19.58 41.97
CA ARG A 382 1.02 -18.60 42.80
C ARG A 382 2.43 -18.30 42.31
N ILE A 383 3.16 -19.30 41.82
CA ILE A 383 4.47 -19.09 41.16
C ILE A 383 4.30 -18.26 39.90
N LYS A 384 3.28 -18.57 39.08
CA LYS A 384 2.97 -17.85 37.86
C LYS A 384 2.64 -16.37 38.14
N ASP A 385 1.83 -16.09 39.14
CA ASP A 385 1.47 -14.72 39.54
C ASP A 385 2.69 -13.95 40.07
N ASN A 386 3.55 -14.60 40.86
CA ASN A 386 4.78 -13.98 41.36
C ASN A 386 5.74 -13.67 40.21
N TYR A 387 5.89 -14.59 39.26
CA TYR A 387 6.68 -14.37 38.05
C TYR A 387 6.09 -13.22 37.22
N ALA A 388 4.79 -13.20 36.97
CA ALA A 388 4.13 -12.12 36.23
C ALA A 388 4.34 -10.74 36.91
N LYS A 389 4.22 -10.67 38.24
CA LYS A 389 4.53 -9.45 39.01
C LYS A 389 6.00 -9.04 38.94
N SER A 390 6.92 -9.98 38.74
CA SER A 390 8.34 -9.69 38.59
C SER A 390 8.70 -9.04 37.25
N LEU A 391 7.90 -9.27 36.19
CA LEU A 391 8.19 -8.77 34.83
C LEU A 391 8.14 -7.23 34.69
N GLY A 392 7.51 -6.52 35.63
CA GLY A 392 7.46 -5.05 35.65
C GLY A 392 8.40 -4.40 36.67
N LYS A 393 9.27 -5.18 37.33
CA LYS A 393 10.13 -4.70 38.40
C LYS A 393 11.52 -4.42 37.85
N ILE A 394 11.93 -3.15 37.84
CA ILE A 394 13.32 -2.77 37.54
C ILE A 394 14.18 -3.23 38.71
N THR A 395 14.87 -4.35 38.53
CA THR A 395 15.75 -4.92 39.56
C THR A 395 17.18 -4.42 39.46
N ASP A 396 17.56 -3.85 38.32
CA ASP A 396 18.89 -3.28 38.05
C ASP A 396 18.80 -2.11 37.06
N ALA A 397 19.73 -1.15 37.19
CA ALA A 397 19.83 0.06 36.38
C ALA A 397 20.21 -0.24 34.92
N GLU A 398 20.84 -1.38 34.65
CA GLU A 398 21.23 -1.82 33.29
C GLU A 398 20.25 -2.84 32.68
N SER A 399 18.98 -2.84 33.11
CA SER A 399 17.97 -3.75 32.53
C SER A 399 17.27 -3.14 31.33
N ASP A 400 16.86 -3.97 30.36
CA ASP A 400 16.10 -3.56 29.17
C ASP A 400 14.87 -2.68 29.50
N LEU A 401 14.25 -2.92 30.65
CA LEU A 401 13.10 -2.14 31.12
C LEU A 401 13.51 -0.76 31.65
N ALA A 402 14.69 -0.64 32.27
CA ALA A 402 15.26 0.65 32.68
C ALA A 402 15.63 1.51 31.46
N ASP A 403 16.22 0.89 30.44
CA ASP A 403 16.54 1.55 29.17
C ASP A 403 15.28 2.09 28.47
N PHE A 404 14.19 1.32 28.46
CA PHE A 404 12.90 1.77 27.93
C PHE A 404 12.35 3.02 28.64
N TYR A 405 12.41 3.08 29.98
CA TYR A 405 11.94 4.25 30.72
C TYR A 405 12.88 5.45 30.56
N LEU A 406 14.20 5.23 30.47
CA LEU A 406 15.18 6.27 30.20
C LEU A 406 14.96 6.90 28.82
N GLU A 407 14.68 6.09 27.80
CA GLU A 407 14.31 6.54 26.45
C GLU A 407 13.06 7.45 26.49
N LYS A 408 12.03 7.06 27.25
CA LYS A 408 10.80 7.87 27.39
C LYS A 408 11.01 9.18 28.14
N MET A 409 11.92 9.20 29.10
CA MET A 409 12.33 10.43 29.78
C MET A 409 13.11 11.36 28.84
N GLN A 410 14.02 10.83 28.04
CA GLN A 410 14.76 11.60 27.05
C GLN A 410 13.81 12.20 25.99
N GLU A 411 12.80 11.44 25.57
CA GLU A 411 11.76 11.91 24.65
C GLU A 411 10.98 13.14 25.19
N GLN A 412 10.86 13.28 26.51
CA GLN A 412 10.23 14.46 27.14
C GLN A 412 11.18 15.66 27.23
N VAL A 413 12.47 15.41 27.45
CA VAL A 413 13.52 16.45 27.43
C VAL A 413 13.63 17.07 26.04
N ASP A 414 13.65 16.23 25.00
CA ASP A 414 13.73 16.66 23.60
C ASP A 414 12.49 17.48 23.17
N LYS A 415 11.33 17.21 23.76
CA LYS A 415 10.10 18.01 23.56
C LYS A 415 10.17 19.39 24.23
N TYR A 416 10.91 19.55 25.32
CA TYR A 416 10.96 20.78 26.11
C TYR A 416 12.01 21.81 25.61
N PHE A 417 13.14 21.38 25.06
CA PHE A 417 14.15 22.28 24.46
C PHE A 417 13.94 22.45 22.95
N LYS A 418 13.02 23.34 22.55
CA LYS A 418 12.68 23.54 21.13
C LYS A 418 13.47 24.67 20.48
N VAL A 419 14.46 24.33 19.66
CA VAL A 419 15.07 25.25 18.68
C VAL A 419 14.23 25.24 17.40
N LYS A 420 13.90 26.41 16.83
CA LYS A 420 13.30 26.50 15.48
C LYS A 420 14.43 26.45 14.45
N GLY A 421 14.78 25.25 14.00
CA GLY A 421 15.61 25.08 12.81
C GLY A 421 14.82 25.40 11.55
N ILE A 422 15.45 26.10 10.60
CA ILE A 422 14.93 26.21 9.23
C ILE A 422 15.80 25.28 8.40
N GLN A 423 15.18 24.29 7.76
CA GLN A 423 15.86 23.34 6.91
C GLN A 423 15.55 23.66 5.44
N LEU A 424 16.58 23.75 4.62
CA LEU A 424 16.45 23.66 3.17
C LEU A 424 16.64 22.20 2.77
N VAL A 425 15.70 21.65 2.01
CA VAL A 425 15.82 20.31 1.42
C VAL A 425 16.09 20.50 -0.07
N ILE A 426 17.19 19.90 -0.53
CA ILE A 426 17.52 19.78 -1.95
C ILE A 426 17.11 18.37 -2.35
N GLU A 427 16.25 18.25 -3.35
CA GLU A 427 15.75 16.96 -3.84
C GLU A 427 15.90 16.84 -5.35
N VAL A 428 16.12 15.61 -5.80
CA VAL A 428 15.98 15.21 -7.20
C VAL A 428 14.68 14.44 -7.31
N LEU A 429 13.81 14.81 -8.25
CA LEU A 429 12.53 14.14 -8.48
C LEU A 429 12.63 13.19 -9.67
N ASP A 430 12.00 12.02 -9.56
CA ASP A 430 11.83 11.11 -10.68
C ASP A 430 10.72 11.57 -11.65
N LYS A 431 10.46 10.77 -12.69
CA LYS A 431 9.43 11.07 -13.70
C LYS A 431 8.01 11.17 -13.12
N ASP A 432 7.75 10.51 -12.00
CA ASP A 432 6.46 10.51 -11.29
C ASP A 432 6.38 11.64 -10.24
N GLY A 433 7.43 12.45 -10.10
CA GLY A 433 7.52 13.53 -9.13
C GLY A 433 7.84 13.06 -7.70
N LYS A 434 8.40 11.86 -7.53
CA LYS A 434 8.84 11.34 -6.22
C LYS A 434 10.32 11.60 -5.99
N ALA A 435 10.68 11.89 -4.75
CA ALA A 435 12.08 12.11 -4.37
C ALA A 435 12.93 10.85 -4.61
N VAL A 436 13.98 11.01 -5.39
CA VAL A 436 15.02 10.01 -5.63
C VAL A 436 15.96 10.02 -4.42
N LYS A 437 16.23 8.84 -3.88
CA LYS A 437 17.17 8.70 -2.77
C LYS A 437 18.58 9.18 -3.16
N PRO A 438 19.30 9.94 -2.30
CA PRO A 438 20.62 10.49 -2.63
C PRO A 438 21.65 9.48 -3.15
N GLU A 439 21.58 8.21 -2.74
CA GLU A 439 22.50 7.16 -3.20
C GLU A 439 22.27 6.78 -4.68
N LYS A 440 21.14 7.16 -5.26
CA LYS A 440 20.81 6.96 -6.67
C LYS A 440 21.01 8.21 -7.53
N TRP A 441 21.47 9.31 -6.95
CA TRP A 441 21.76 10.52 -7.71
C TRP A 441 22.96 10.28 -8.62
N THR A 442 22.90 10.86 -9.81
CA THR A 442 24.07 10.89 -10.70
C THR A 442 25.18 11.74 -10.07
N ASP A 443 26.43 11.53 -10.52
CA ASP A 443 27.58 12.33 -10.04
C ASP A 443 27.36 13.82 -10.28
N LYS A 444 26.73 14.17 -11.42
CA LYS A 444 26.40 15.56 -11.76
C LYS A 444 25.34 16.17 -10.86
N GLN A 445 24.29 15.41 -10.52
CA GLN A 445 23.27 15.86 -9.57
C GLN A 445 23.85 16.09 -8.17
N ARG A 446 24.78 15.23 -7.73
CA ARG A 446 25.50 15.40 -6.47
C ARG A 446 26.37 16.66 -6.47
N GLU A 447 27.17 16.85 -7.52
CA GLU A 447 27.98 18.06 -7.72
C GLU A 447 27.12 19.33 -7.67
N TYR A 448 25.98 19.33 -8.39
CA TYR A 448 25.09 20.49 -8.43
C TYR A 448 24.37 20.74 -7.10
N ALA A 449 24.01 19.69 -6.35
CA ALA A 449 23.44 19.84 -5.02
C ALA A 449 24.46 20.44 -4.03
N GLU A 450 25.72 20.01 -4.08
CA GLU A 450 26.80 20.55 -3.26
C GLU A 450 27.06 22.03 -3.59
N LEU A 451 27.19 22.36 -4.88
CA LEU A 451 27.37 23.75 -5.33
C LEU A 451 26.17 24.63 -4.95
N PHE A 452 24.95 24.13 -5.11
CA PHE A 452 23.76 24.88 -4.73
C PHE A 452 23.70 25.11 -3.22
N TYR A 453 24.09 24.11 -2.43
CA TYR A 453 24.19 24.24 -0.98
C TYR A 453 25.20 25.32 -0.57
N GLU A 454 26.39 25.33 -1.18
CA GLU A 454 27.39 26.38 -0.96
C GLU A 454 26.87 27.77 -1.35
N ASP A 455 26.21 27.89 -2.50
CA ASP A 455 25.57 29.13 -2.95
C ASP A 455 24.51 29.63 -1.96
N VAL A 456 23.71 28.72 -1.41
CA VAL A 456 22.73 29.04 -0.36
C VAL A 456 23.45 29.49 0.92
N LEU A 457 24.50 28.81 1.36
CA LEU A 457 25.27 29.24 2.54
C LEU A 457 25.85 30.64 2.34
N ASN A 458 26.39 30.93 1.15
CA ASN A 458 26.90 32.25 0.79
C ASN A 458 25.78 33.31 0.78
N LEU A 459 24.57 32.97 0.35
CA LEU A 459 23.39 33.85 0.46
C LEU A 459 22.97 34.10 1.92
N LEU A 460 23.16 33.12 2.81
CA LEU A 460 22.80 33.22 4.22
C LEU A 460 23.89 33.85 5.10
N ALA A 461 25.14 33.88 4.65
CA ALA A 461 26.28 34.36 5.43
C ALA A 461 26.24 35.85 5.82
N PRO A 462 25.78 36.80 4.96
CA PRO A 462 25.65 38.20 5.35
C PRO A 462 24.60 38.41 6.44
N GLU A 463 24.87 39.35 7.36
CA GLU A 463 23.93 39.75 8.42
C GLU A 463 22.55 40.11 7.84
N LEU A 464 21.50 39.84 8.62
CA LEU A 464 20.13 40.17 8.24
C LEU A 464 19.93 41.69 8.31
N GLU A 465 19.31 42.25 7.26
CA GLU A 465 18.88 43.65 7.29
C GLU A 465 17.68 43.84 8.24
N GLU A 466 17.40 45.09 8.62
CA GLU A 466 16.27 45.41 9.51
C GLU A 466 14.94 44.93 8.88
N GLY A 467 14.22 44.05 9.59
CA GLY A 467 12.95 43.47 9.12
C GLY A 467 13.10 42.27 8.17
N GLU A 468 14.31 41.74 7.96
CA GLU A 468 14.55 40.50 7.25
C GLU A 468 14.61 39.28 8.20
N THR A 469 14.23 38.11 7.69
CA THR A 469 14.41 36.83 8.39
C THR A 469 15.01 35.80 7.43
N TYR A 470 15.75 34.82 7.95
CA TYR A 470 16.25 33.70 7.15
C TYR A 470 15.13 32.94 6.41
N GLU A 471 13.95 32.82 7.04
CA GLU A 471 12.75 32.22 6.44
C GLU A 471 12.31 32.98 5.18
N LYS A 472 12.28 34.33 5.24
CA LYS A 472 11.94 35.18 4.11
C LYS A 472 12.98 35.09 2.99
N ARG A 473 14.28 35.11 3.34
CA ARG A 473 15.38 35.01 2.38
C ARG A 473 15.34 33.68 1.60
N LEU A 474 15.14 32.55 2.29
CA LEU A 474 14.98 31.23 1.67
C LEU A 474 13.69 31.11 0.86
N THR A 475 12.57 31.67 1.34
CA THR A 475 11.30 31.67 0.59
C THR A 475 11.44 32.44 -0.73
N ASN A 476 12.17 33.55 -0.73
CA ASN A 476 12.45 34.32 -1.94
C ASN A 476 13.35 33.55 -2.92
N LEU A 477 14.37 32.84 -2.43
CA LEU A 477 15.19 31.95 -3.24
C LEU A 477 14.34 30.86 -3.92
N ILE A 478 13.48 30.16 -3.17
CA ILE A 478 12.57 29.14 -3.71
C ILE A 478 11.62 29.74 -4.74
N THR A 479 11.10 30.95 -4.47
CA THR A 479 10.22 31.65 -5.41
C THR A 479 10.95 32.03 -6.69
N ALA A 480 12.19 32.49 -6.58
CA ALA A 480 13.03 32.82 -7.73
C ALA A 480 13.36 31.56 -8.53
N PHE A 481 13.77 30.48 -7.87
CA PHE A 481 14.01 29.17 -8.47
C PHE A 481 12.79 28.71 -9.27
N LYS A 482 11.58 28.75 -8.69
CA LYS A 482 10.34 28.40 -9.40
C LYS A 482 10.09 29.25 -10.65
N LYS A 483 10.33 30.57 -10.55
CA LYS A 483 10.09 31.54 -11.63
C LYS A 483 11.16 31.60 -12.72
N ALA A 484 12.33 31.01 -12.50
CA ALA A 484 13.38 30.99 -13.53
C ALA A 484 13.05 30.01 -14.66
N PRO A 485 13.29 30.35 -15.93
CA PRO A 485 13.15 29.41 -17.02
C PRO A 485 14.23 28.31 -16.95
N ARG A 486 13.96 27.16 -17.56
CA ARG A 486 15.01 26.17 -17.84
C ARG A 486 15.87 26.65 -19.01
N PHE A 487 17.08 26.11 -19.11
CA PHE A 487 17.95 26.35 -20.25
C PHE A 487 17.43 25.66 -21.51
N VAL A 488 17.63 26.31 -22.66
CA VAL A 488 17.27 25.79 -23.97
C VAL A 488 18.17 24.60 -24.30
N ALA A 489 17.56 23.51 -24.74
CA ALA A 489 18.29 22.32 -25.19
C ALA A 489 19.09 22.61 -26.47
N GLY A 490 20.24 21.97 -26.61
CA GLY A 490 21.17 22.16 -27.72
C GLY A 490 22.13 23.35 -27.56
N MET A 491 21.95 24.17 -26.54
CA MET A 491 22.87 25.25 -26.17
C MET A 491 23.73 24.85 -24.97
N ALA A 492 24.83 25.56 -24.74
CA ALA A 492 25.61 25.34 -23.52
C ALA A 492 24.74 25.66 -22.30
N GLN A 493 24.75 24.76 -21.31
CA GLN A 493 23.88 24.82 -20.13
C GLN A 493 24.44 25.76 -19.06
N ASN A 494 24.67 27.02 -19.45
CA ASN A 494 25.07 28.14 -18.59
C ASN A 494 24.39 29.42 -19.08
N LYS A 495 24.18 30.38 -18.18
CA LYS A 495 23.47 31.63 -18.47
C LYS A 495 24.05 32.43 -19.65
N GLU A 496 25.37 32.47 -19.84
CA GLU A 496 26.02 33.29 -20.87
C GLU A 496 25.67 32.86 -22.30
N ASN A 497 25.27 31.60 -22.49
CA ASN A 497 24.93 31.05 -23.80
C ASN A 497 23.42 30.96 -24.04
N GLN A 498 22.61 31.53 -23.15
CA GLN A 498 21.16 31.45 -23.24
C GLN A 498 20.57 32.70 -23.92
N PRO A 499 19.43 32.55 -24.61
CA PRO A 499 18.89 33.61 -25.47
C PRO A 499 18.16 34.72 -24.69
N LEU A 500 17.73 34.46 -23.44
CA LEU A 500 17.09 35.46 -22.60
C LEU A 500 18.14 36.24 -21.77
N PRO A 501 17.78 37.44 -21.26
CA PRO A 501 18.69 38.21 -20.40
C PRO A 501 19.15 37.43 -19.16
N ASN A 502 20.42 37.54 -18.77
CA ASN A 502 21.02 36.77 -17.67
C ASN A 502 20.23 36.87 -16.34
N GLU A 503 19.57 38.00 -16.09
CA GLU A 503 18.80 38.26 -14.88
C GLU A 503 17.61 37.32 -14.72
N VAL A 504 17.11 36.69 -15.80
CA VAL A 504 16.03 35.70 -15.68
C VAL A 504 16.53 34.36 -15.16
N TYR A 505 17.83 34.08 -15.30
CA TYR A 505 18.45 32.82 -14.90
C TYR A 505 19.17 32.87 -13.55
N VAL A 506 19.32 34.08 -12.98
CA VAL A 506 20.13 34.36 -11.79
C VAL A 506 19.30 35.02 -10.68
N TYR A 507 19.56 34.66 -9.43
CA TYR A 507 19.01 35.32 -8.25
C TYR A 507 20.11 35.57 -7.21
N ASN A 508 20.35 36.84 -6.86
CA ASN A 508 21.38 37.24 -5.88
C ASN A 508 22.76 36.58 -6.14
N GLY A 509 23.17 36.53 -7.40
CA GLY A 509 24.44 35.92 -7.82
C GLY A 509 24.38 34.40 -8.05
N ILE A 510 23.33 33.72 -7.61
CA ILE A 510 23.12 32.27 -7.78
C ILE A 510 22.50 32.02 -9.15
N GLU A 511 23.14 31.19 -9.99
CA GLU A 511 22.60 30.74 -11.29
C GLU A 511 21.54 29.65 -11.10
N ILE A 512 20.39 30.04 -10.55
CA ILE A 512 19.30 29.14 -10.14
C ILE A 512 18.80 28.19 -11.24
N SER A 513 18.92 28.57 -12.51
CA SER A 513 18.46 27.73 -13.64
C SER A 513 19.38 26.54 -13.90
N LYS A 514 20.67 26.66 -13.56
CA LYS A 514 21.66 25.58 -13.62
C LYS A 514 21.26 24.39 -12.75
N TYR A 515 20.59 24.66 -11.62
CA TYR A 515 20.20 23.66 -10.63
C TYR A 515 18.84 23.01 -10.92
N LYS A 516 18.21 23.34 -12.05
CA LYS A 516 16.98 22.67 -12.50
C LYS A 516 17.32 21.37 -13.25
N THR A 517 17.94 20.44 -12.55
CA THR A 517 18.36 19.12 -13.08
C THR A 517 17.53 17.95 -12.58
#